data_AF-A0A528JDD8-F1
#
_entry.id   AF-A0A528JDD8-F1
#
_cell.length_a   1.000
_cell.length_b   1.000
_cell.length_c   1.000
_cell.angle_alpha   90.00
_cell.angle_beta   90.00
_cell.angle_gamma   90.00
#
_symmetry.space_group_name_H-M   'P 1'
#
loop_
_entity.id
_entity.type
_entity.pdbx_description
1 polymer ?
#
loop_
_entity_poly.entity_id
_entity_poly.type
_entity_poly.pdbx_seq_one_letter_code
_entity_poly.pdbx_strand_id
1 'polypeptide(L)'
;MATATLTAGSAPAKPVDHIEPRRIIAFLAMVFGMFMAILDIQIVSASLAEIQAGLSASSDEIPWVQTAYLIAEVIMIPLSGFLSRMLSTRVLFT
;
A
#
# COMPACT_ATOMS: atom_id res chain seq x y z
N MET A 1 -31.41 14.59 57.68
CA MET A 1 -30.27 14.86 56.77
C MET A 1 -30.33 13.83 55.65
N ALA A 2 -30.47 14.28 54.41
CA ALA A 2 -30.98 13.51 53.28
C ALA A 2 -29.96 12.53 52.69
N THR A 3 -30.39 11.29 52.46
CA THR A 3 -29.66 10.27 51.70
C THR A 3 -29.95 10.46 50.21
N ALA A 4 -28.97 10.95 49.45
CA ALA A 4 -29.08 11.09 48.00
C ALA A 4 -28.82 9.73 47.33
N THR A 5 -29.86 9.16 46.71
CA THR A 5 -29.72 7.98 45.85
C THR A 5 -29.30 8.46 44.45
N LEU A 6 -28.04 8.22 44.07
CA LEU A 6 -27.56 8.49 42.71
C LEU A 6 -28.09 7.41 41.77
N THR A 7 -29.08 7.75 40.95
CA THR A 7 -29.50 6.95 39.81
C THR A 7 -28.43 7.08 38.71
N ALA A 8 -27.54 6.08 38.62
CA ALA A 8 -26.62 5.97 37.50
C ALA A 8 -27.44 5.70 36.22
N GLY A 9 -27.63 6.74 35.41
CA GLY A 9 -28.23 6.60 34.08
C GLY A 9 -27.36 5.70 33.22
N SER A 10 -27.91 4.57 32.78
CA SER A 10 -27.28 3.69 31.79
C SER A 10 -27.11 4.46 30.48
N ALA A 11 -25.87 4.78 30.12
CA ALA A 11 -25.56 5.37 28.81
C ALA A 11 -25.99 4.40 27.70
N PRO A 12 -26.55 4.90 26.57
CA PRO A 12 -26.96 4.05 25.46
C PRO A 12 -25.74 3.30 24.90
N ALA A 13 -25.83 1.98 24.81
CA ALA A 13 -24.80 1.15 24.19
C ALA A 13 -24.64 1.58 22.72
N LYS A 14 -23.42 1.98 22.34
CA LYS A 14 -23.10 2.29 20.94
C LYS A 14 -23.38 1.04 20.08
N PRO A 15 -24.05 1.17 18.94
CA PRO A 15 -24.22 0.06 18.01
C PRO A 15 -22.85 -0.55 17.67
N VAL A 16 -22.76 -1.88 17.72
CA VAL A 16 -21.56 -2.60 17.29
C VAL A 16 -21.50 -2.50 15.77
N ASP A 17 -20.49 -1.81 15.24
CA ASP A 17 -20.27 -1.71 13.79
C ASP A 17 -19.94 -3.10 13.24
N HIS A 18 -20.86 -3.68 12.48
CA HIS A 18 -20.61 -4.89 11.71
C HIS A 18 -19.77 -4.52 10.49
N ILE A 19 -18.58 -5.12 10.38
CA ILE A 19 -17.73 -4.93 9.21
C ILE A 19 -18.35 -5.67 8.03
N GLU A 20 -18.84 -4.91 7.06
CA GLU A 20 -19.34 -5.45 5.79
C GLU A 20 -18.32 -6.40 5.14
N PRO A 21 -18.70 -7.62 4.73
CA PRO A 21 -17.78 -8.58 4.09
C PRO A 21 -17.04 -8.00 2.88
N ARG A 22 -17.68 -7.08 2.15
CA ARG A 22 -17.07 -6.34 1.05
C ARG A 22 -15.87 -5.50 1.49
N ARG A 23 -15.92 -4.89 2.68
CA ARG A 23 -14.79 -4.12 3.24
C ARG A 23 -13.63 -5.04 3.60
N ILE A 24 -13.92 -6.25 4.11
CA ILE A 24 -12.89 -7.25 4.42
C ILE A 24 -12.18 -7.69 3.14
N ILE A 25 -12.94 -7.99 2.08
CA ILE A 25 -12.37 -8.35 0.77
C ILE A 25 -11.53 -7.20 0.19
N ALA A 26 -12.02 -5.96 0.25
CA ALA A 26 -11.27 -4.80 -0.19
C ALA A 26 -9.97 -4.60 0.62
N PHE A 27 -10.03 -4.81 1.93
CA PHE A 27 -8.87 -4.76 2.81
C PHE A 27 -7.84 -5.84 2.44
N LEU A 28 -8.25 -7.09 2.26
CA LEU A 28 -7.37 -8.17 1.83
C LEU A 28 -6.74 -7.89 0.45
N ALA A 29 -7.51 -7.32 -0.48
CA ALA A 29 -6.98 -6.91 -1.78
C ALA A 29 -5.91 -5.80 -1.65
N MET A 30 -6.10 -4.83 -0.75
CA MET A 30 -5.08 -3.81 -0.46
C MET A 30 -3.83 -4.40 0.19
N VAL A 31 -3.99 -5.32 1.14
CA VAL A 31 -2.86 -6.04 1.78
C VAL A 31 -2.07 -6.83 0.75
N PHE A 32 -2.76 -7.55 -0.13
CA PHE A 32 -2.12 -8.29 -1.22
C PHE A 32 -1.40 -7.35 -2.20
N GLY A 33 -2.01 -6.21 -2.55
CA GLY A 33 -1.36 -5.18 -3.36
C GLY A 33 -0.08 -4.65 -2.72
N MET A 34 -0.10 -4.41 -1.41
CA MET A 34 1.09 -3.98 -0.67
C MET A 34 2.17 -5.06 -0.61
N PHE A 35 1.79 -6.33 -0.47
CA PHE A 35 2.71 -7.45 -0.58
C PHE A 35 3.38 -7.52 -1.95
N MET A 36 2.60 -7.38 -3.03
CA MET A 36 3.12 -7.36 -4.40
C MET A 36 4.11 -6.21 -4.63
N ALA A 37 3.82 -5.03 -4.09
CA ALA A 37 4.73 -3.88 -4.17
C ALA A 37 6.08 -4.16 -3.49
N ILE A 38 6.08 -4.85 -2.35
CA ILE A 38 7.34 -5.22 -1.68
C ILE A 38 8.08 -6.30 -2.48
N LEU A 39 7.37 -7.29 -3.03
CA LEU A 39 7.99 -8.35 -3.82
C LEU A 39 8.76 -7.82 -5.04
N ASP A 40 8.23 -6.81 -5.73
CA ASP A 40 8.90 -6.13 -6.83
C ASP A 40 10.31 -5.66 -6.45
N ILE A 41 10.41 -4.92 -5.34
CA ILE A 41 11.69 -4.41 -4.81
C ILE A 41 12.65 -5.56 -4.47
N GLN A 42 12.14 -6.64 -3.88
CA GLN A 42 12.96 -7.78 -3.48
C GLN A 42 13.49 -8.58 -4.67
N ILE A 43 12.70 -8.72 -5.75
CA ILE A 43 13.14 -9.41 -6.97
C ILE A 43 14.36 -8.69 -7.57
N VAL A 44 14.29 -7.35 -7.67
CA VAL A 44 15.43 -6.56 -8.14
C VAL A 44 16.64 -6.79 -7.25
N SER A 45 16.48 -6.62 -5.93
CA SER A 45 17.57 -6.77 -4.97
C SER A 45 18.22 -8.16 -5.02
N ALA A 46 17.43 -9.24 -5.13
CA ALA A 46 17.92 -10.61 -5.18
C ALA A 46 18.71 -10.90 -6.48
N SER A 47 18.34 -10.25 -7.59
CA SER A 47 19.00 -10.44 -8.88
C SER A 47 20.30 -9.65 -9.05
N LEU A 48 20.57 -8.64 -8.21
CA LEU A 48 21.74 -7.77 -8.35
C LEU A 48 23.07 -8.53 -8.33
N ALA A 49 23.18 -9.57 -7.49
CA ALA A 49 24.38 -10.40 -7.39
C ALA A 49 24.64 -11.20 -8.68
N GLU A 50 23.58 -11.71 -9.33
CA GLU A 50 23.71 -12.40 -10.62
C GLU A 50 24.04 -11.43 -11.75
N ILE A 51 23.44 -10.24 -11.77
CA ILE A 51 23.74 -9.18 -12.74
C ILE A 51 25.21 -8.74 -12.62
N GLN A 52 25.70 -8.57 -11.38
CA GLN A 52 27.11 -8.27 -11.11
C GLN A 52 28.03 -9.32 -11.70
N ALA A 53 27.77 -10.59 -11.41
CA ALA A 53 28.60 -11.71 -11.87
C ALA A 53 28.56 -11.86 -13.41
N GLY A 54 27.39 -11.67 -14.03
CA GLY A 54 27.21 -11.82 -15.47
C GLY A 54 27.86 -10.70 -16.30
N LEU A 55 27.92 -9.48 -15.78
CA LEU A 55 28.49 -8.32 -16.48
C LEU A 55 29.94 -8.00 -16.07
N SER A 56 30.52 -8.74 -15.12
CA SER A 56 31.77 -8.37 -14.45
C SER A 56 31.77 -6.92 -13.92
N ALA A 57 30.59 -6.45 -13.48
CA ALA A 57 30.40 -5.09 -13.01
C ALA A 57 31.13 -4.87 -11.68
N SER A 58 31.67 -3.66 -11.50
CA SER A 58 32.35 -3.28 -10.26
C SER A 58 31.34 -3.18 -9.12
N SER A 59 31.80 -3.46 -7.89
CA SER A 59 31.01 -3.28 -6.66
C SER A 59 30.47 -1.84 -6.50
N ASP A 60 31.07 -0.87 -7.20
CA ASP A 60 30.66 0.53 -7.22
C ASP A 60 29.47 0.81 -8.14
N GLU A 61 29.17 -0.06 -9.12
CA GLU A 61 28.12 0.15 -10.13
C GLU A 61 26.76 -0.39 -9.69
N ILE A 62 26.74 -1.43 -8.85
CA ILE A 62 25.53 -2.11 -8.40
C ILE A 62 24.61 -1.22 -7.56
N PRO A 63 25.11 -0.36 -6.64
CA PRO A 63 24.25 0.54 -5.87
C PRO A 63 23.51 1.55 -6.76
N TRP A 64 24.09 1.92 -7.92
CA TRP A 64 23.45 2.82 -8.87
C TRP A 64 22.24 2.18 -9.55
N VAL A 65 22.21 0.86 -9.72
CA VAL A 65 21.04 0.12 -10.25
C VAL A 65 19.85 0.26 -9.29
N GLN A 66 20.09 0.03 -8.00
CA GLN A 66 19.05 0.21 -6.97
C GLN A 66 18.56 1.65 -6.91
N THR A 67 19.47 2.61 -7.01
CA THR A 67 19.14 4.04 -6.98
C THR A 67 18.27 4.44 -8.18
N ALA A 68 18.62 3.98 -9.38
CA ALA A 68 17.85 4.24 -10.59
C ALA A 68 16.44 3.63 -10.52
N TYR A 69 16.32 2.42 -9.97
CA TYR A 69 15.04 1.76 -9.74
C TYR A 69 14.14 2.58 -8.80
N LEU A 70 14.67 3.06 -7.66
CA LEU A 70 13.90 3.89 -6.72
C LEU A 70 13.45 5.22 -7.33
N ILE A 71 14.30 5.86 -8.14
CA ILE A 71 13.92 7.08 -8.85
C ILE A 71 12.76 6.81 -9.81
N ALA A 72 12.83 5.72 -10.58
CA ALA A 72 11.76 5.33 -11.48
C ALA A 72 10.45 5.06 -10.72
N GLU A 73 10.51 4.37 -9.58
CA GLU A 73 9.35 4.07 -8.73
C GLU A 73 8.69 5.35 -8.19
N VAL A 74 9.48 6.30 -7.70
CA VAL A 74 9.00 7.61 -7.21
C VAL A 74 8.27 8.40 -8.31
N ILE A 75 8.71 8.29 -9.56
CA ILE A 75 8.04 8.93 -10.71
C ILE A 75 6.78 8.15 -11.12
N MET A 76 6.83 6.82 -11.09
CA MET A 76 5.74 5.96 -11.52
C MET A 76 4.54 5.99 -10.57
N ILE A 77 4.72 6.16 -9.26
CA ILE A 77 3.61 6.25 -8.29
C ILE A 77 2.62 7.38 -8.64
N PRO A 78 3.01 8.67 -8.76
CA PRO A 78 2.09 9.74 -9.13
C PRO A 78 1.57 9.56 -10.57
N LEU A 79 2.39 9.03 -11.48
CA LEU A 79 1.97 8.74 -12.84
C LEU A 79 0.87 7.68 -12.88
N SER A 80 0.94 6.64 -12.05
CA SER A 80 -0.08 5.60 -11.95
C SER A 80 -1.42 6.16 -11.47
N GLY A 81 -1.39 7.11 -10.53
CA GLY A 81 -2.59 7.84 -10.09
C GLY A 81 -3.18 8.74 -11.18
N PHE A 82 -2.33 9.40 -11.96
CA PHE A 82 -2.75 10.19 -13.12
C PHE A 82 -3.33 9.31 -14.24
N LEU A 83 -2.63 8.23 -14.63
CA LEU A 83 -3.05 7.27 -15.64
C LEU A 83 -4.32 6.54 -15.22
N SER A 84 -4.47 6.17 -13.94
CA SER A 84 -5.71 5.55 -13.46
C SER A 84 -6.91 6.47 -13.63
N ARG A 85 -6.74 7.79 -13.57
CA ARG A 85 -7.80 8.77 -13.84
C ARG A 85 -8.00 8.99 -15.34
N MET A 86 -6.92 9.01 -16.12
CA MET A 86 -6.95 9.22 -17.57
C MET A 86 -7.51 8.01 -18.35
N LEU A 87 -7.15 6.79 -17.95
CA LEU A 87 -7.65 5.52 -18.54
C LEU A 87 -8.98 5.06 -17.94
N SER A 88 -9.44 5.65 -16.82
CA SER A 88 -10.78 5.38 -16.32
C SER A 88 -11.81 5.94 -17.31
N THR A 89 -12.43 5.03 -18.03
CA THR A 89 -13.53 5.26 -19.00
C THR A 89 -14.73 6.04 -18.45
N ARG A 90 -14.75 6.40 -17.15
CA ARG A 90 -15.77 7.29 -16.57
C ARG A 90 -15.63 8.76 -16.97
N VAL A 91 -14.46 9.22 -17.44
CA VAL A 91 -14.28 10.61 -17.95
C VAL A 91 -14.48 10.69 -19.48
N LEU A 92 -14.38 9.56 -20.20
CA LEU A 92 -14.63 9.51 -21.64
C LEU A 92 -16.11 9.31 -22.01
N PHE A 93 -16.95 8.88 -21.05
CA PHE A 93 -18.38 8.61 -21.27
C PHE A 93 -19.30 9.32 -20.25
N THR A 94 -18.90 10.50 -19.78
CA THR A 94 -19.79 11.52 -19.17
C THR A 94 -19.24 12.88 -19.56
#